data_AF-A0A813NGY0-F1
#
_entry.id   AF-A0A813NGY0-F1
#
_cell.length_a   1.000
_cell.length_b   1.000
_cell.length_c   1.000
_cell.angle_alpha   90.00
_cell.angle_beta   90.00
_cell.angle_gamma   90.00
#
_symmetry.space_group_name_H-M   'P 1'
#
loop_
_entity.id
_entity.type
_entity.pdbx_description
1 polymer ?
#
loop_
_entity_poly.entity_id
_entity_poly.type
_entity_poly.pdbx_seq_one_letter_code
_entity_poly.pdbx_strand_id
1 'polypeptide(L)'
;MSSLKERVFVIGANGKIGSGVVRGLVNKSIDTTAYVRDEQKAKDLFKDELNTGHLTIVVGTYLSVDVYTKAIQGHTRLFLLFARSNDNKPTFL
;
A
#
# COMPACT_ATOMS: atom_id res chain seq x y z
N MET A 1 23.90 -12.86 13.33
CA MET A 1 22.47 -13.17 13.05
C MET A 1 21.90 -12.03 12.24
N SER A 2 21.51 -12.27 10.99
CA SER A 2 20.77 -11.28 10.19
C SER A 2 19.36 -11.20 10.77
N SER A 3 19.04 -10.14 11.50
CA SER A 3 17.64 -9.82 11.81
C SER A 3 16.91 -9.66 10.47
N LEU A 4 15.89 -10.48 10.21
CA LEU A 4 15.04 -10.29 9.04
C LEU A 4 14.49 -8.86 9.09
N LYS A 5 14.96 -7.98 8.20
CA LYS A 5 14.53 -6.59 8.15
C LYS A 5 13.04 -6.59 7.82
N GLU A 6 12.25 -5.96 8.68
CA GLU A 6 10.82 -5.86 8.48
C GLU A 6 10.52 -5.09 7.19
N ARG A 7 9.68 -5.68 6.33
CA ARG A 7 9.21 -5.06 5.10
C ARG A 7 7.73 -5.37 4.91
N VAL A 8 6.91 -4.32 4.76
CA VAL A 8 5.45 -4.42 4.80
C VAL A 8 4.86 -4.16 3.42
N PHE A 9 4.01 -5.07 2.95
CA PHE A 9 3.28 -4.94 1.69
C PHE A 9 1.87 -4.43 1.95
N VAL A 10 1.44 -3.39 1.25
CA VAL A 10 0.12 -2.77 1.46
C VAL A 10 -0.66 -2.76 0.16
N ILE A 11 -1.79 -3.48 0.13
CA ILE A 11 -2.81 -3.40 -0.92
C ILE A 11 -3.91 -2.45 -0.46
N GLY A 12 -4.41 -1.61 -1.39
CA GLY A 12 -5.43 -0.60 -1.07
C GLY A 12 -4.85 0.68 -0.48
N ALA A 13 -3.56 0.94 -0.73
CA ALA A 13 -2.83 2.09 -0.21
C ALA A 13 -3.48 3.45 -0.53
N ASN A 14 -4.11 3.61 -1.70
CA ASN A 14 -4.74 4.88 -2.09
C ASN A 14 -6.07 5.18 -1.36
N GLY A 15 -6.57 4.27 -0.51
CA GLY A 15 -7.78 4.47 0.28
C GLY A 15 -7.55 5.33 1.53
N LYS A 16 -8.63 5.80 2.17
CA LYS A 16 -8.53 6.63 3.40
C LYS A 16 -7.78 5.89 4.53
N ILE A 17 -8.13 4.64 4.79
CA ILE A 17 -7.45 3.82 5.81
C ILE A 17 -6.06 3.42 5.31
N GLY A 18 -5.94 2.97 4.05
CA GLY A 18 -4.66 2.50 3.49
C GLY A 18 -3.58 3.57 3.46
N SER A 19 -3.93 4.81 3.14
CA SER A 19 -2.98 5.92 3.17
C SER A 19 -2.49 6.18 4.59
N GLY A 20 -3.38 6.17 5.59
CA GLY A 20 -2.99 6.26 7.00
C GLY A 20 -2.01 5.16 7.43
N VAL A 21 -2.24 3.92 6.99
CA VAL A 21 -1.33 2.79 7.26
C VAL A 21 0.04 3.02 6.63
N VAL A 22 0.11 3.37 5.34
CA VAL A 22 1.38 3.65 4.65
C VAL A 22 2.15 4.75 5.37
N ARG A 23 1.50 5.88 5.68
CA ARG A 23 2.13 7.01 6.38
C ARG A 23 2.66 6.60 7.75
N GLY A 24 1.86 5.87 8.52
CA GLY A 24 2.26 5.41 9.85
C GLY A 24 3.47 4.48 9.83
N LEU A 25 3.57 3.60 8.83
CA LEU A 25 4.70 2.70 8.66
C LEU A 25 5.96 3.45 8.22
N VAL A 26 5.83 4.31 7.20
CA VAL A 26 6.95 5.11 6.68
C VAL A 26 7.50 6.07 7.75
N ASN A 27 6.64 6.72 8.54
CA ASN A 27 7.06 7.58 9.65
C ASN A 27 7.79 6.83 10.77
N LYS A 28 7.69 5.50 10.82
CA LYS A 28 8.44 4.62 11.73
C LYS A 28 9.68 4.02 11.07
N SER A 29 10.07 4.50 9.88
CA SER A 29 11.20 3.99 9.09
C SER A 29 11.07 2.51 8.72
N ILE A 30 9.83 2.03 8.57
CA ILE A 30 9.55 0.66 8.13
C ILE A 30 9.44 0.66 6.60
N ASP A 31 10.28 -0.16 5.95
CA ASP A 31 10.25 -0.32 4.51
C ASP A 31 8.87 -0.83 4.07
N THR A 32 8.19 -0.04 3.25
CA THR A 32 6.80 -0.24 2.87
C THR A 32 6.67 -0.25 1.35
N THR A 33 5.99 -1.26 0.82
CA THR A 33 5.60 -1.33 -0.59
C THR A 33 4.11 -1.07 -0.71
N ALA A 34 3.74 0.05 -1.35
CA ALA A 34 2.36 0.37 -1.70
C ALA A 34 2.03 -0.22 -3.08
N TYR A 35 1.18 -1.25 -3.10
CA TYR A 35 0.67 -1.85 -4.33
C TYR A 35 -0.63 -1.13 -4.76
N VAL A 36 -0.55 -0.41 -5.88
CA VAL A 36 -1.57 0.55 -6.32
C VAL A 36 -1.98 0.30 -7.77
N ARG A 37 -3.18 0.76 -8.15
CA ARG A 37 -3.68 0.67 -9.53
C ARG A 37 -3.38 1.91 -10.36
N ASP A 38 -3.15 3.04 -9.71
CA ASP A 38 -2.94 4.34 -10.32
C ASP A 38 -1.67 4.93 -9.70
N GLU A 39 -0.62 4.97 -10.53
CA GLU A 39 0.71 5.44 -10.14
C GLU A 39 0.72 6.93 -9.83
N GLN A 40 0.08 7.74 -10.69
CA GLN A 40 0.12 9.19 -10.57
C GLN A 40 -0.60 9.61 -9.29
N LYS A 41 -1.79 9.06 -9.05
CA LYS A 41 -2.53 9.29 -7.80
C LYS A 41 -1.72 8.90 -6.57
N ALA A 42 -0.97 7.79 -6.63
CA ALA A 42 -0.14 7.36 -5.51
C ALA A 42 1.05 8.30 -5.29
N LYS A 43 1.74 8.74 -6.35
CA LYS A 43 2.83 9.71 -6.28
C LYS A 43 2.38 11.04 -5.69
N ASP A 44 1.21 11.52 -6.09
CA ASP A 44 0.64 12.76 -5.54
C ASP A 44 0.24 12.60 -4.08
N LEU A 45 -0.35 11.46 -3.70
CA LEU A 45 -0.81 11.18 -2.34
C LEU A 45 0.33 10.97 -1.32
N PHE A 46 1.46 10.45 -1.79
CA PHE A 46 2.61 10.04 -0.97
C PHE A 46 3.90 10.80 -1.31
N LYS A 47 3.77 12.03 -1.82
CA LYS A 47 4.90 12.85 -2.29
C LYS A 47 5.98 13.01 -1.21
N ASP A 48 5.57 13.20 0.04
CA ASP A 48 6.50 13.41 1.15
C ASP A 48 7.15 12.09 1.58
N GLU A 49 6.36 11.01 1.66
CA GLU A 49 6.82 9.68 2.05
C GLU A 49 7.80 9.08 1.04
N LEU A 50 7.66 9.38 -0.25
CA LEU A 50 8.61 8.97 -1.30
C LEU A 50 10.03 9.52 -1.05
N ASN A 51 10.16 10.70 -0.45
CA ASN A 51 11.47 11.31 -0.17
C ASN A 51 12.18 10.66 1.03
N THR A 52 11.50 9.82 1.81
CA THR A 52 12.07 9.17 3.01
C THR A 52 12.97 7.99 2.67
N GLY A 53 12.88 7.44 1.46
CA GLY A 53 13.55 6.19 1.08
C GLY A 53 12.91 4.92 1.65
N HIS A 54 11.86 5.03 2.47
CA HIS A 54 11.15 3.88 3.06
C HIS A 54 9.89 3.47 2.29
N LEU A 55 9.50 4.20 1.24
CA LEU A 55 8.33 3.90 0.44
C LEU A 55 8.71 3.47 -0.98
N THR A 56 8.24 2.30 -1.39
CA THR A 56 8.23 1.84 -2.78
C THR A 56 6.80 1.82 -3.31
N ILE A 57 6.57 2.39 -4.50
CA ILE A 57 5.30 2.24 -5.21
C ILE A 57 5.46 1.14 -6.25
N VAL A 58 4.52 0.17 -6.23
CA VAL A 58 4.39 -0.83 -7.28
C VAL A 58 3.01 -0.72 -7.90
N VAL A 59 2.98 -0.57 -9.22
CA VAL A 59 1.74 -0.48 -9.98
C VAL A 59 1.31 -1.87 -10.41
N GLY A 60 0.08 -2.24 -10.13
CA GLY A 60 -0.49 -3.48 -10.60
C GLY A 60 -2.00 -3.54 -10.43
N THR A 61 -2.59 -4.66 -10.85
CA THR A 61 -4.03 -4.88 -10.88
C THR A 61 -4.38 -6.22 -10.23
N TYR A 62 -5.66 -6.44 -9.94
CA TYR A 62 -6.20 -7.73 -9.49
C TYR A 62 -6.46 -8.69 -10.64
N LEU A 63 -6.33 -8.22 -11.89
CA LEU A 63 -6.58 -9.03 -13.09
C LEU A 63 -5.42 -9.97 -13.43
N SER A 64 -4.23 -9.77 -12.83
CA SER A 64 -3.09 -10.65 -13.01
C SER A 64 -2.28 -10.78 -11.72
N VAL A 65 -1.73 -11.97 -11.49
CA VAL A 65 -0.95 -12.28 -10.28
C VAL A 65 0.56 -12.11 -10.47
N ASP A 66 1.03 -11.92 -11.71
CA ASP A 66 2.47 -11.90 -12.03
C ASP A 66 3.22 -10.74 -11.36
N VAL A 67 2.64 -9.53 -11.45
CA VAL A 67 3.22 -8.34 -10.83
C VAL A 67 3.21 -8.48 -9.31
N TYR A 68 2.08 -8.92 -8.75
CA TYR A 68 1.94 -9.16 -7.32
C TYR A 68 2.98 -10.16 -6.80
N THR A 69 3.13 -11.29 -7.48
CA THR A 69 4.03 -12.39 -7.07
C THR A 69 5.48 -11.93 -7.02
N LYS A 70 5.91 -11.10 -7.98
CA LYS A 70 7.24 -10.50 -7.99
C LYS A 70 7.39 -9.43 -6.89
N ALA A 71 6.37 -8.59 -6.73
CA ALA A 71 6.43 -7.46 -5.82
C ALA A 71 6.41 -7.85 -4.34
N ILE A 72 5.71 -8.93 -3.96
CA ILE A 72 5.57 -9.32 -2.57
C ILE A 72 6.76 -10.10 -2.00
N GLN A 73 7.70 -10.55 -2.83
CA GLN A 73 8.85 -11.34 -2.37
C GLN A 73 9.65 -10.60 -1.28
N GLY A 74 10.07 -11.34 -0.25
CA GLY A 74 10.85 -10.80 0.87
C GLY A 74 10.09 -9.92 1.87
N HIS A 75 8.78 -9.68 1.66
CA HIS A 75 7.96 -8.99 2.64
C HIS A 75 7.61 -9.92 3.80
N THR A 76 7.53 -9.37 5.01
CA THR A 76 7.26 -10.13 6.24
C THR A 76 5.84 -9.94 6.76
N ARG A 77 5.12 -8.91 6.28
CA ARG A 77 3.73 -8.62 6.64
C ARG A 77 2.95 -8.11 5.43
N LEU A 78 1.64 -8.40 5.42
CA LEU A 78 0.70 -7.95 4.40
C LEU A 78 -0.48 -7.23 5.07
N PHE A 79 -0.75 -6.00 4.63
CA PHE A 79 -2.03 -5.33 4.85
C PHE A 79 -2.86 -5.44 3.57
N LEU A 80 -3.99 -6.16 3.65
CA LEU A 80 -4.97 -6.23 2.57
C LEU A 80 -6.17 -5.35 2.93
N LEU A 81 -6.20 -4.13 2.41
CA LEU A 81 -7.24 -3.14 2.72
C LEU A 81 -8.17 -3.00 1.52
N PHE A 82 -9.25 -3.76 1.53
CA PHE A 82 -10.26 -3.73 0.48
C PHE A 82 -11.60 -3.33 1.07
N ALA A 83 -12.21 -2.31 0.47
CA ALA A 83 -13.60 -1.94 0.74
C ALA A 83 -14.35 -1.91 -0.59
N ARG A 84 -15.45 -2.66 -0.67
CA ARG A 84 -16.39 -2.52 -1.78
C ARG A 84 -17.20 -1.26 -1.50
N SER A 85 -17.08 -0.25 -2.35
CA SER A 85 -18.06 0.85 -2.37
C SER A 85 -19.37 0.25 -2.85
N ASN A 86 -20.27 -0.09 -1.93
CA ASN A 86 -21.67 -0.22 -2.30
C ASN A 86 -22.17 1.21 -2.44
N ASP A 87 -22.57 1.62 -3.64
CA ASP A 87 -23.22 2.91 -3.86
C ASP A 87 -24.58 3.03 -3.15
N ASN A 88 -25.01 1.99 -2.43
CA ASN A 88 -26.04 2.10 -1.40
C ASN A 88 -25.48 2.80 -0.16
N LYS A 89 -25.40 4.12 -0.23
CA LYS A 89 -25.48 4.96 0.98
C LYS A 89 -26.74 4.51 1.72
N PRO A 90 -26.69 4.19 3.03
CA PRO A 90 -27.91 4.08 3.80
C PRO A 90 -28.57 5.47 3.76
N THR A 91 -29.67 5.59 3.01
CA THR A 91 -30.62 6.69 3.21
C THR A 91 -31.20 6.49 4.59
N PHE A 92 -30.78 7.33 5.54
CA PHE A 92 -31.55 7.54 6.75
C PHE A 92 -32.89 8.15 6.30
N LEU A 93 -33.92 7.30 6.26
CA LEU A 93 -35.32 7.74 6.24
C LEU A 93 -35.69 8.22 7.65
#